data_AF-A0A2N8MG61-F1
#
_entry.id   AF-A0A2N8MG61-F1
#
_cell.length_a   1.000
_cell.length_b   1.000
_cell.length_c   1.000
_cell.angle_alpha   90.00
_cell.angle_beta   90.00
_cell.angle_gamma   90.00
#
_symmetry.space_group_name_H-M   'P 1'
#
loop_
_entity.id
_entity.type
_entity.pdbx_description
1 polymer ?
#
loop_
_entity_poly.entity_id
_entity_poly.type
_entity_poly.pdbx_seq_one_letter_code
_entity_poly.pdbx_strand_id
1 'polypeptide(L)'
;MASWYVAHSLDILLGQINALAPKRSKLSDGSIGDAAHSARYSDHNPTTSGQVCARDFTNDPDGGLDAQWLANRLVEQRDPRIKYIISRGRIIDSRPGKNPWKWMPYNGINAHKQHVHVSVFAGTAGDSTALWNLGPVGTPNPPVPPRLNGRLMMTEDNMPTLPPAMTTTTEVLAVPPDADVKLIFAAKTTIFGGHLYNWSAVPGQGTGGDPRQWRTEVQEGEVIPIPRGTSKVHVEYSCASSVSVFIQAIS
;
A
#
# COMPACT_ATOMS: atom_id res chain seq x y z
N MET A 1 -14.90 -15.00 2.99
CA MET A 1 -13.89 -14.53 3.95
C MET A 1 -14.17 -13.07 4.24
N ALA A 2 -13.92 -12.58 5.46
CA ALA A 2 -13.98 -11.14 5.72
C ALA A 2 -12.96 -10.43 4.82
N SER A 3 -13.33 -9.28 4.25
CA SER A 3 -12.37 -8.41 3.55
C SER A 3 -11.25 -8.06 4.51
N TRP A 4 -10.01 -8.18 4.08
CA TRP A 4 -8.87 -7.73 4.87
C TRP A 4 -8.51 -6.29 4.54
N TYR A 5 -7.72 -5.67 5.41
CA TYR A 5 -7.11 -4.35 5.21
C TYR A 5 -5.85 -4.23 6.08
N VAL A 6 -4.91 -3.37 5.69
CA VAL A 6 -3.72 -3.08 6.51
C VAL A 6 -4.06 -2.05 7.58
N ALA A 7 -3.54 -2.24 8.79
CA ALA A 7 -3.72 -1.29 9.90
C ALA A 7 -3.34 0.14 9.46
N HIS A 8 -4.24 1.10 9.64
CA HIS A 8 -4.09 2.43 9.03
C HIS A 8 -2.80 3.15 9.43
N SER A 9 -2.28 2.91 10.64
CA SER A 9 -1.00 3.46 11.06
C SER A 9 0.15 3.00 10.16
N LEU A 10 0.17 1.76 9.68
CA LEU A 10 1.22 1.22 8.82
C LEU A 10 1.15 1.81 7.40
N ASP A 11 -0.05 2.09 6.89
CA ASP A 11 -0.21 2.79 5.60
C ASP A 11 0.23 4.26 5.69
N ILE A 12 -0.03 4.92 6.82
CA ILE A 12 0.50 6.27 7.08
C ILE A 12 2.02 6.25 7.16
N LEU A 13 2.61 5.24 7.81
CA LEU A 13 4.06 5.07 7.85
C LEU A 13 4.64 4.89 6.44
N LEU A 14 4.00 4.05 5.61
CA LEU A 14 4.37 3.86 4.20
C LEU A 14 4.33 5.18 3.41
N GLY A 15 3.28 5.98 3.58
CA GLY A 15 3.16 7.30 2.97
C GLY A 15 4.28 8.25 3.39
N GLN A 16 4.57 8.33 4.69
CA GLN A 16 5.67 9.16 5.22
C GLN A 16 7.04 8.71 4.69
N ILE A 17 7.28 7.40 4.60
CA ILE A 17 8.53 6.84 4.07
C ILE A 17 8.67 7.10 2.57
N ASN A 18 7.59 6.94 1.79
CA ASN A 18 7.61 7.23 0.35
C ASN A 18 7.86 8.71 0.07
N ALA A 19 7.37 9.60 0.93
CA ALA A 19 7.68 11.03 0.86
C ALA A 19 9.14 11.33 1.21
N LEU A 20 9.68 10.65 2.24
CA LEU A 20 11.07 10.81 2.68
C LEU A 20 12.08 10.28 1.65
N ALA A 21 11.79 9.13 1.03
CA ALA A 21 12.67 8.42 0.12
C ALA A 21 11.93 8.02 -1.17
N PRO A 22 11.58 8.98 -2.05
CA PRO A 22 10.71 8.72 -3.19
C PRO A 22 11.32 7.77 -4.24
N LYS A 23 12.65 7.67 -4.27
CA LYS A 23 13.39 6.81 -5.20
C LYS A 23 13.73 5.43 -4.63
N ARG A 24 13.33 5.13 -3.40
CA ARG A 24 13.59 3.82 -2.79
C ARG A 24 12.95 2.70 -3.59
N SER A 25 13.66 1.58 -3.64
CA SER A 25 13.13 0.28 -4.02
C SER A 25 11.98 -0.10 -3.09
N LYS A 26 11.02 -0.80 -3.69
CA LYS A 26 9.85 -1.39 -3.01
C LYS A 26 9.84 -2.91 -3.16
N LEU A 27 10.95 -3.50 -3.61
CA LEU A 27 11.06 -4.92 -3.99
C LEU A 27 10.72 -5.88 -2.84
N SER A 28 10.96 -5.46 -1.60
CA SER A 28 10.66 -6.22 -0.38
C SER A 28 9.60 -5.55 0.48
N ASP A 29 8.81 -4.63 -0.08
CA ASP A 29 7.63 -4.12 0.61
C ASP A 29 6.58 -5.23 0.64
N GLY A 30 5.90 -5.38 1.77
CA GLY A 30 4.91 -6.44 1.95
C GLY A 30 3.93 -6.11 3.06
N SER A 31 2.70 -6.57 2.92
CA SER A 31 1.62 -6.34 3.90
C SER A 31 0.91 -7.64 4.25
N ILE A 32 0.36 -8.34 3.26
CA ILE A 32 -0.33 -9.61 3.48
C ILE A 32 0.60 -10.81 3.29
N GLY A 33 0.48 -11.79 4.18
CA GLY A 33 1.15 -13.07 4.05
C GLY A 33 0.58 -13.86 2.87
N ASP A 34 1.44 -14.49 2.09
CA ASP A 34 0.99 -15.40 1.04
C ASP A 34 0.21 -16.61 1.62
N ALA A 35 -0.44 -17.39 0.76
CA ALA A 35 -1.23 -18.55 1.18
C ALA A 35 -0.40 -19.57 2.00
N ALA A 36 0.90 -19.70 1.76
CA ALA A 36 1.78 -20.58 2.53
C ALA A 36 2.14 -19.97 3.92
N HIS A 37 2.16 -18.65 4.02
CA HIS A 37 2.34 -17.89 5.26
C HIS A 37 1.07 -17.87 6.14
N SER A 38 -0.11 -18.02 5.52
CA SER A 38 -1.42 -18.03 6.19
C SER A 38 -1.58 -19.17 7.22
N ALA A 39 -0.83 -20.26 7.06
CA ALA A 39 -0.87 -21.43 7.95
C ALA A 39 -0.15 -21.21 9.29
N ARG A 40 0.49 -20.06 9.51
CA ARG A 40 1.29 -19.75 10.70
C ARG A 40 0.70 -18.56 11.46
N TYR A 41 1.02 -18.45 12.75
CA TYR A 41 0.73 -17.21 13.49
C TYR A 41 1.69 -16.10 13.01
N SER A 42 1.15 -15.11 12.30
CA SER A 42 1.89 -13.96 11.76
C SER A 42 1.00 -12.74 11.75
N ASP A 43 1.56 -11.56 12.03
CA ASP A 43 0.82 -10.29 11.95
C ASP A 43 0.61 -9.82 10.50
N HIS A 44 1.25 -10.48 9.52
CA HIS A 44 0.91 -10.36 8.10
C HIS A 44 -0.36 -11.12 7.72
N ASN A 45 -0.89 -11.96 8.63
CA ASN A 45 -2.18 -12.61 8.43
C ASN A 45 -3.29 -11.73 9.01
N PRO A 46 -4.42 -11.58 8.32
CA PRO A 46 -5.54 -10.82 8.85
C PRO A 46 -6.01 -11.39 10.20
N THR A 47 -6.29 -10.50 11.15
CA THR A 47 -7.03 -10.83 12.37
C THR A 47 -8.45 -11.31 12.03
N THR A 48 -9.20 -11.75 13.04
CA THR A 48 -10.62 -12.14 12.86
C THR A 48 -11.50 -10.99 12.32
N SER A 49 -11.10 -9.74 12.53
CA SER A 49 -11.75 -8.54 11.98
C SER A 49 -11.19 -8.08 10.63
N GLY A 50 -10.29 -8.86 10.01
CA GLY A 50 -9.68 -8.54 8.73
C GLY A 50 -8.45 -7.62 8.78
N GLN A 51 -8.06 -7.12 9.95
CA GLN A 51 -6.93 -6.20 10.07
C GLN A 51 -5.60 -6.95 9.97
N VAL A 52 -4.73 -6.55 9.05
CA VAL A 52 -3.33 -6.98 8.92
C VAL A 52 -2.45 -6.01 9.70
N CYS A 53 -1.70 -6.52 10.66
CA CYS A 53 -1.02 -5.73 11.68
C CYS A 53 0.48 -5.61 11.47
N ALA A 54 0.99 -6.04 10.30
CA ALA A 54 2.39 -5.92 9.95
C ALA A 54 2.60 -5.37 8.54
N ARG A 55 3.72 -4.65 8.38
CA ARG A 55 4.22 -4.18 7.09
C ARG A 55 5.75 -4.28 7.05
N ASP A 56 6.26 -4.73 5.92
CA ASP A 56 7.67 -4.76 5.60
C ASP A 56 8.04 -3.55 4.73
N PHE A 57 9.18 -2.93 5.02
CA PHE A 57 9.73 -1.82 4.26
C PHE A 57 11.11 -2.17 3.74
N THR A 58 11.27 -2.15 2.42
CA THR A 58 12.52 -2.51 1.73
C THR A 58 13.71 -1.71 2.27
N ASN A 59 14.83 -2.40 2.53
CA ASN A 59 16.10 -1.77 2.79
C ASN A 59 16.74 -1.33 1.47
N ASP A 60 16.81 -0.02 1.24
CA ASP A 60 17.45 0.57 0.08
C ASP A 60 18.15 1.89 0.44
N PRO A 61 19.35 1.82 1.04
CA PRO A 61 20.11 3.01 1.43
C PRO A 61 20.43 3.92 0.23
N ASP A 62 20.67 3.35 -0.96
CA ASP A 62 21.00 4.11 -2.17
C ASP A 62 19.78 4.88 -2.70
N GLY A 63 18.58 4.31 -2.55
CA GLY A 63 17.31 4.97 -2.82
C GLY A 63 16.78 5.86 -1.69
N GLY A 64 17.51 5.97 -0.58
CA GLY A 64 17.26 6.91 0.51
C GLY A 64 16.60 6.33 1.77
N LEU A 65 16.43 5.01 1.86
CA LEU A 65 15.86 4.34 3.05
C LEU A 65 16.76 3.22 3.59
N ASP A 66 17.51 3.48 4.66
CA ASP A 66 18.11 2.39 5.45
C ASP A 66 17.10 1.83 6.47
N ALA A 67 16.87 0.51 6.41
CA ALA A 67 15.88 -0.16 7.25
C ALA A 67 16.23 -0.17 8.75
N GLN A 68 17.51 -0.21 9.11
CA GLN A 68 17.94 -0.12 10.51
C GLN A 68 17.87 1.31 11.02
N TRP A 69 18.11 2.30 10.17
CA TRP A 69 17.85 3.70 10.54
C TRP A 69 16.38 3.87 10.92
N LEU A 70 15.45 3.41 10.06
CA LEU A 70 14.01 3.48 10.35
C LEU A 70 13.66 2.73 11.64
N ALA A 71 14.17 1.50 11.78
CA ALA A 71 13.94 0.68 12.97
C ALA A 71 14.40 1.38 14.27
N ASN A 72 15.62 1.93 14.27
CA ASN A 72 16.17 2.67 15.40
C ASN A 72 15.31 3.90 15.73
N ARG A 73 14.89 4.64 14.70
CA ARG A 73 14.07 5.84 14.87
C ARG A 73 12.73 5.52 15.54
N LEU A 74 12.06 4.47 15.10
CA LEU A 74 10.80 4.00 15.71
C LEU A 74 11.00 3.55 17.17
N VAL A 75 12.11 2.86 17.46
CA VAL A 75 12.47 2.42 18.81
C VAL A 75 12.77 3.60 19.73
N GLU A 76 13.44 4.64 19.24
CA GLU A 76 13.70 5.88 20.00
C GLU A 76 12.41 6.60 20.38
N GLN A 77 11.43 6.63 19.48
CA GLN A 77 10.15 7.31 19.73
C GLN A 77 9.24 6.58 20.70
N ARG A 78 9.40 5.26 20.82
CA ARG A 78 8.59 4.43 21.70
C ARG A 78 7.09 4.56 21.45
N ASP A 79 6.70 4.66 20.19
CA ASP A 79 5.30 4.85 19.81
C ASP A 79 4.45 3.68 20.35
N PRO A 80 3.39 3.96 21.13
CA PRO A 80 2.63 2.91 21.82
C PRO A 80 1.88 1.98 20.88
N ARG A 81 1.77 2.32 19.58
CA ARG A 81 1.17 1.45 18.57
C ARG A 81 2.06 0.26 18.24
N ILE A 82 3.38 0.39 18.37
CA ILE A 82 4.35 -0.65 18.01
C ILE A 82 4.16 -1.84 18.94
N LYS A 83 3.93 -3.03 18.37
CA LYS A 83 3.94 -4.32 19.06
C LYS A 83 5.33 -4.96 19.03
N TYR A 84 5.97 -5.01 17.86
CA TYR A 84 7.37 -5.39 17.73
C TYR A 84 7.97 -4.90 16.41
N ILE A 85 9.31 -4.82 16.35
CA ILE A 85 10.08 -4.46 15.15
C ILE A 85 11.19 -5.48 14.97
N ILE A 86 11.40 -5.97 13.75
CA ILE A 86 12.49 -6.89 13.41
C ILE A 86 13.34 -6.28 12.29
N SER A 87 14.65 -6.22 12.49
CA SER A 87 15.60 -5.79 11.46
C SER A 87 16.97 -6.41 11.70
N ARG A 88 17.65 -6.81 10.64
CA ARG A 88 19.05 -7.30 10.65
C ARG A 88 19.34 -8.34 11.75
N GLY A 89 18.43 -9.30 11.92
CA GLY A 89 18.55 -10.40 12.88
C GLY A 89 18.35 -9.97 14.34
N ARG A 90 17.69 -8.84 14.57
CA ARG A 90 17.37 -8.31 15.90
C ARG A 90 15.89 -7.98 16.01
N ILE A 91 15.35 -8.06 17.23
CA ILE A 91 13.96 -7.77 17.55
C ILE A 91 13.85 -6.83 18.75
N ILE A 92 12.88 -5.92 18.69
CA ILE A 92 12.31 -5.18 19.82
C ILE A 92 10.90 -5.67 19.99
N ASP A 93 10.48 -5.97 21.22
CA ASP A 93 9.13 -6.47 21.50
C ASP A 93 8.55 -5.71 22.69
N SER A 94 7.53 -4.89 22.44
CA SER A 94 6.91 -4.00 23.41
C SER A 94 5.81 -4.67 24.24
N ARG A 95 5.45 -5.92 23.92
CA ARG A 95 4.39 -6.65 24.62
C ARG A 95 4.73 -6.80 26.11
N PRO A 96 3.72 -6.80 27.00
CA PRO A 96 3.93 -7.04 28.42
C PRO A 96 4.72 -8.33 28.67
N GLY A 97 5.72 -8.26 29.56
CA GLY A 97 6.59 -9.40 29.90
C GLY A 97 7.68 -9.72 28.87
N LYS A 98 7.91 -8.83 27.90
CA LYS A 98 9.04 -8.93 26.94
C LYS A 98 10.14 -7.93 27.29
N ASN A 99 10.99 -7.59 26.30
CA ASN A 99 12.08 -6.63 26.44
C ASN A 99 11.73 -5.35 25.67
N PRO A 100 10.81 -4.52 26.19
CA PRO A 100 10.36 -3.34 25.49
C PRO A 100 11.54 -2.40 25.25
N TRP A 101 11.65 -1.90 24.02
CA TRP A 101 12.63 -0.88 23.62
C TRP A 101 14.11 -1.27 23.80
N LYS A 102 14.41 -2.55 24.00
CA LYS A 102 15.77 -3.11 24.00
C LYS A 102 15.97 -4.14 22.90
N TRP A 103 16.99 -3.94 22.06
CA TRP A 103 17.32 -4.87 20.99
C TRP A 103 17.76 -6.22 21.55
N MET A 104 17.10 -7.28 21.09
CA MET A 104 17.42 -8.66 21.43
C MET A 104 17.75 -9.44 20.14
N PRO A 105 18.54 -10.52 20.22
CA PRO A 105 18.73 -11.43 19.08
C PRO A 105 17.38 -11.97 18.57
N TYR A 106 17.21 -12.00 17.25
CA TYR A 106 16.05 -12.61 16.60
C TYR A 106 16.47 -13.93 15.94
N ASN A 107 15.81 -15.02 16.34
CA ASN A 107 16.15 -16.38 15.92
C ASN A 107 15.18 -16.96 14.88
N GLY A 108 14.32 -16.13 14.28
CA GLY A 108 13.42 -16.58 13.21
C GLY A 108 14.17 -16.81 11.90
N ILE A 109 13.58 -17.65 11.03
CA ILE A 109 14.19 -18.13 9.77
C ILE A 109 14.59 -16.98 8.84
N ASN A 110 13.68 -16.02 8.63
CA ASN A 110 14.00 -14.81 7.87
C ASN A 110 14.69 -13.80 8.80
N ALA A 111 15.97 -13.53 8.58
CA ALA A 111 16.74 -12.59 9.41
C ALA A 111 16.44 -11.10 9.12
N HIS A 112 15.51 -10.76 8.23
CA HIS A 112 15.13 -9.37 7.92
C HIS A 112 16.33 -8.50 7.52
N LYS A 113 17.16 -9.01 6.62
CA LYS A 113 18.36 -8.31 6.11
C LYS A 113 18.05 -7.38 4.93
N GLN A 114 16.93 -7.62 4.24
CA GLN A 114 16.52 -6.90 3.03
C GLN A 114 15.34 -5.94 3.26
N HIS A 115 14.75 -5.93 4.46
CA HIS A 115 13.66 -5.05 4.87
C HIS A 115 13.63 -4.92 6.39
N VAL A 116 12.94 -3.91 6.90
CA VAL A 116 12.50 -3.86 8.30
C VAL A 116 11.03 -4.27 8.37
N HIS A 117 10.73 -5.15 9.31
CA HIS A 117 9.37 -5.55 9.64
C HIS A 117 8.88 -4.73 10.82
N VAL A 118 7.73 -4.07 10.64
CA VAL A 118 7.06 -3.30 11.69
C VAL A 118 5.69 -3.91 11.96
N SER A 119 5.47 -4.34 13.19
CA SER A 119 4.18 -4.82 13.67
C SER A 119 3.57 -3.86 14.69
N VAL A 120 2.27 -3.63 14.57
CA VAL A 120 1.46 -2.82 15.49
C VAL A 120 0.46 -3.68 16.26
N PHE A 121 -0.03 -3.17 17.39
CA PHE A 121 -1.13 -3.81 18.10
C PHE A 121 -2.42 -3.73 17.26
N ALA A 122 -3.18 -4.83 17.25
CA ALA A 122 -4.48 -4.88 16.58
C ALA A 122 -5.50 -3.92 17.23
N GLY A 123 -6.59 -3.68 16.51
CA GLY A 123 -7.67 -2.79 16.90
C GLY A 123 -7.32 -1.32 16.72
N THR A 124 -7.91 -0.47 17.57
CA THR A 124 -7.84 0.99 17.48
C THR A 124 -6.42 1.55 17.60
N ALA A 125 -5.51 0.84 18.26
CA ALA A 125 -4.11 1.24 18.33
C ALA A 125 -3.45 1.18 16.93
N GLY A 126 -3.58 0.06 16.23
CA GLY A 126 -3.08 -0.12 14.87
C GLY A 126 -3.79 0.77 13.84
N ASP A 127 -5.07 1.10 14.06
CA ASP A 127 -5.84 1.98 13.16
C ASP A 127 -5.72 3.47 13.47
N SER A 128 -4.92 3.83 14.48
CA SER A 128 -4.67 5.23 14.80
C SER A 128 -4.05 5.95 13.60
N THR A 129 -4.69 7.05 13.20
CA THR A 129 -4.28 7.89 12.07
C THR A 129 -3.26 8.97 12.44
N ALA A 130 -2.73 8.91 13.67
CA ALA A 130 -1.66 9.80 14.08
C ALA A 130 -0.41 9.56 13.21
N LEU A 131 0.31 10.63 12.89
CA LEU A 131 1.58 10.52 12.16
C LEU A 131 2.62 9.82 13.01
N TRP A 132 3.53 9.11 12.35
CA TRP A 132 4.74 8.62 12.99
C TRP A 132 5.75 9.75 13.14
N ASN A 133 6.34 9.86 14.32
CA ASN A 133 7.40 10.83 14.55
C ASN A 133 8.75 10.29 14.02
N LEU A 134 9.03 10.50 12.74
CA LEU A 134 10.31 10.08 12.16
C LEU A 134 11.45 11.08 12.44
N GLY A 135 11.20 12.15 13.20
CA GLY A 135 12.17 13.24 13.47
C GLY A 135 12.65 13.99 12.23
N PRO A 136 13.63 14.89 12.37
CA PRO A 136 14.35 15.45 11.25
C PRO A 136 15.54 14.54 10.87
N VAL A 137 15.74 14.30 9.57
CA VAL A 137 17.10 14.12 9.03
C VAL A 137 17.27 15.19 7.96
N GLY A 138 18.01 16.25 8.28
CA GLY A 138 18.43 17.27 7.31
C GLY A 138 17.38 18.26 6.75
N THR A 139 16.09 18.17 7.11
CA THR A 139 14.96 19.04 6.65
C THR A 139 14.63 18.98 5.15
N PRO A 140 13.40 19.28 4.68
CA PRO A 140 12.27 19.88 5.39
C PRO A 140 11.11 18.91 5.67
N ASN A 141 10.46 19.15 6.79
CA ASN A 141 9.01 19.03 6.81
C ASN A 141 8.48 20.34 6.16
N PRO A 142 7.66 20.28 5.09
CA PRO A 142 6.77 21.41 4.82
C PRO A 142 5.32 20.94 4.59
N PRO A 143 4.40 21.90 4.62
CA PRO A 143 3.62 22.33 5.77
C PRO A 143 2.39 21.43 5.94
N VAL A 144 2.15 20.88 7.14
CA VAL A 144 0.92 20.12 7.43
C VAL A 144 0.74 18.94 6.47
N PRO A 145 1.01 17.67 6.86
CA PRO A 145 0.43 16.58 6.06
C PRO A 145 -1.05 16.89 5.97
N PRO A 146 -1.69 16.81 4.78
CA PRO A 146 -3.08 17.19 4.62
C PRO A 146 -3.81 16.68 5.86
N ARG A 147 -4.38 17.58 6.67
CA ARG A 147 -5.30 17.11 7.69
C ARG A 147 -6.27 16.25 6.90
N LEU A 148 -6.21 14.94 7.09
CA LEU A 148 -6.98 13.98 6.34
C LEU A 148 -8.43 14.14 6.79
N ASN A 149 -9.08 15.21 6.32
CA ASN A 149 -10.52 15.26 6.17
C ASN A 149 -10.83 14.42 4.94
N GLY A 150 -10.73 13.10 5.11
CA GLY A 150 -10.85 12.15 4.01
C GLY A 150 -9.77 11.08 4.13
N ARG A 151 -10.21 9.83 4.19
CA ARG A 151 -9.38 8.64 4.30
C ARG A 151 -8.45 8.55 3.07
N LEU A 152 -7.13 8.66 3.28
CA LEU A 152 -6.16 8.26 2.26
C LEU A 152 -6.22 6.73 2.16
N MET A 153 -7.04 6.20 1.25
CA MET A 153 -6.97 4.79 0.87
C MET A 153 -5.84 4.62 -0.15
N MET A 154 -4.60 4.57 0.31
CA MET A 154 -3.58 3.82 -0.42
C MET A 154 -3.68 2.39 0.07
N THR A 155 -4.65 1.63 -0.47
CA THR A 155 -4.75 0.21 -0.16
C THR A 155 -4.06 -0.56 -1.28
N GLU A 156 -3.13 -1.44 -0.91
CA GLU A 156 -2.72 -2.55 -1.77
C GLU A 156 -3.92 -3.48 -2.07
N ASP A 157 -5.04 -3.32 -1.35
CA ASP A 157 -6.36 -3.91 -1.65
C ASP A 157 -7.07 -3.31 -2.88
N ASN A 158 -6.61 -2.16 -3.39
CA ASN A 158 -7.13 -1.57 -4.62
C ASN A 158 -6.24 -1.91 -5.83
N MET A 159 -5.66 -3.11 -5.82
CA MET A 159 -4.98 -3.72 -6.97
C MET A 159 -5.83 -4.79 -7.63
N PRO A 160 -6.91 -4.43 -8.37
CA PRO A 160 -7.55 -5.40 -9.25
C PRO A 160 -6.51 -5.98 -10.22
N THR A 161 -6.62 -7.29 -10.41
CA THR A 161 -5.85 -8.01 -11.42
C THR A 161 -6.77 -8.28 -12.59
N LEU A 162 -6.41 -7.74 -13.76
CA LEU A 162 -7.02 -8.12 -15.02
C LEU A 162 -6.51 -9.53 -15.39
N PRO A 163 -7.37 -10.56 -15.49
CA PRO A 163 -6.93 -11.88 -15.91
C PRO A 163 -6.43 -11.88 -17.37
N PRO A 164 -5.55 -12.82 -17.76
CA PRO A 164 -5.15 -12.99 -19.15
C PRO A 164 -6.39 -13.23 -20.03
N ALA A 165 -6.46 -12.54 -21.17
CA ALA A 165 -7.54 -12.67 -22.13
C ALA A 165 -7.00 -12.47 -23.56
N MET A 166 -6.93 -13.54 -24.35
CA MET A 166 -6.42 -13.49 -25.73
C MET A 166 -7.43 -12.92 -26.74
N THR A 167 -8.65 -12.65 -26.29
CA THR A 167 -9.72 -11.95 -27.02
C THR A 167 -10.22 -10.80 -26.17
N THR A 168 -10.82 -9.78 -26.79
CA THR A 168 -11.37 -8.63 -26.07
C THR A 168 -12.37 -9.05 -25.00
N THR A 169 -12.15 -8.59 -23.78
CA THR A 169 -13.04 -8.76 -22.62
C THR A 169 -13.22 -7.43 -21.90
N THR A 170 -14.10 -7.37 -20.90
CA THR A 170 -14.32 -6.17 -20.08
C THR A 170 -14.31 -6.52 -18.60
N GLU A 171 -13.54 -5.78 -17.82
CA GLU A 171 -13.54 -5.84 -16.35
C GLU A 171 -14.05 -4.53 -15.77
N VAL A 172 -14.67 -4.57 -14.59
CA VAL A 172 -15.23 -3.37 -13.95
C VAL A 172 -14.51 -3.09 -12.64
N LEU A 173 -13.84 -1.95 -12.57
CA LEU A 173 -13.13 -1.48 -11.39
C LEU A 173 -14.01 -0.50 -10.62
N ALA A 174 -14.22 -0.76 -9.33
CA ALA A 174 -14.87 0.20 -8.44
C ALA A 174 -13.85 1.28 -8.03
N VAL A 175 -14.23 2.55 -8.09
CA VAL A 175 -13.36 3.66 -7.70
C VAL A 175 -14.13 4.63 -6.79
N PRO A 176 -13.46 5.34 -5.86
CA PRO A 176 -14.12 6.28 -4.96
C PRO A 176 -14.64 7.51 -5.73
N PRO A 177 -15.97 7.75 -5.77
CA PRO A 177 -16.54 8.87 -6.52
C PRO A 177 -16.29 10.23 -5.89
N ASP A 178 -15.92 10.28 -4.62
CA ASP A 178 -15.64 11.50 -3.87
C ASP A 178 -14.20 12.01 -4.02
N ALA A 179 -13.33 11.30 -4.75
CA ALA A 179 -11.93 11.63 -4.97
C ALA A 179 -11.57 11.74 -6.46
N ASP A 180 -10.50 12.49 -6.78
CA ASP A 180 -9.84 12.33 -8.07
C ASP A 180 -9.08 10.99 -8.06
N VAL A 181 -9.07 10.25 -9.16
CA VAL A 181 -8.48 8.91 -9.17
C VAL A 181 -7.44 8.78 -10.29
N LYS A 182 -6.38 8.02 -10.06
CA LYS A 182 -5.42 7.56 -11.08
C LYS A 182 -5.43 6.03 -11.11
N LEU A 183 -5.58 5.46 -12.30
CA LEU A 183 -5.25 4.05 -12.53
C LEU A 183 -3.79 3.96 -12.99
N ILE A 184 -3.03 3.02 -12.45
CA ILE A 184 -1.63 2.78 -12.85
C ILE A 184 -1.48 1.32 -13.22
N PHE A 185 -1.11 1.02 -14.47
CA PHE A 185 -1.01 -0.35 -14.95
C PHE A 185 0.39 -0.93 -14.69
N ALA A 186 0.47 -2.02 -13.95
CA ALA A 186 1.71 -2.69 -13.54
C ALA A 186 2.09 -3.81 -14.53
N ALA A 187 2.20 -3.48 -15.81
CA ALA A 187 2.27 -4.50 -16.86
C ALA A 187 3.70 -4.77 -17.36
N LYS A 188 4.24 -5.97 -17.13
CA LYS A 188 5.37 -6.54 -17.90
C LYS A 188 4.93 -7.09 -19.28
N THR A 189 3.74 -6.73 -19.75
CA THR A 189 3.06 -7.24 -20.94
C THR A 189 2.24 -6.12 -21.60
N THR A 190 1.97 -6.22 -22.90
CA THR A 190 1.12 -5.24 -23.60
C THR A 190 -0.36 -5.56 -23.39
N ILE A 191 -1.16 -4.55 -23.04
CA ILE A 191 -2.63 -4.62 -23.12
C ILE A 191 -3.11 -4.02 -24.44
N PHE A 192 -3.93 -4.75 -25.19
CA PHE A 192 -4.50 -4.31 -26.46
C PHE A 192 -6.01 -3.99 -26.37
N GLY A 193 -6.43 -2.85 -26.93
CA GLY A 193 -7.86 -2.48 -27.12
C GLY A 193 -8.54 -1.70 -25.98
N GLY A 194 -7.79 -0.81 -25.30
CA GLY A 194 -8.17 -0.14 -24.06
C GLY A 194 -9.31 0.90 -24.13
N HIS A 195 -10.59 0.50 -24.18
CA HIS A 195 -11.67 1.44 -23.89
C HIS A 195 -11.98 1.52 -22.40
N LEU A 196 -12.08 2.76 -21.89
CA LEU A 196 -12.51 3.05 -20.54
C LEU A 196 -13.86 3.76 -20.52
N TYR A 197 -14.85 3.13 -19.87
CA TYR A 197 -16.15 3.76 -19.62
C TYR A 197 -16.27 4.16 -18.15
N ASN A 198 -16.35 5.46 -17.90
CA ASN A 198 -16.52 6.01 -16.57
C ASN A 198 -18.01 6.15 -16.26
N TRP A 199 -18.50 5.47 -15.23
CA TRP A 199 -19.91 5.49 -14.85
C TRP A 199 -20.13 6.20 -13.50
N SER A 200 -21.17 7.03 -13.44
CA SER A 200 -21.65 7.70 -12.24
C SER A 200 -23.18 7.55 -12.08
N ALA A 201 -23.64 7.46 -10.83
CA ALA A 201 -25.05 7.41 -10.49
C ALA A 201 -25.75 8.79 -10.51
N VAL A 202 -24.98 9.89 -10.58
CA VAL A 202 -25.50 11.26 -10.55
C VAL A 202 -25.48 11.86 -11.97
N PRO A 203 -26.64 12.21 -12.55
CA PRO A 203 -26.70 12.82 -13.88
C PRO A 203 -25.82 14.09 -13.95
N GLY A 204 -24.87 14.14 -14.90
CA GLY A 204 -23.97 15.28 -15.11
C GLY A 204 -22.75 15.37 -14.19
N GLN A 205 -22.54 14.42 -13.27
CA GLN A 205 -21.40 14.37 -12.33
C GLN A 205 -20.45 13.17 -12.57
N GLY A 206 -20.60 12.54 -13.72
CA GLY A 206 -19.61 11.71 -14.37
C GLY A 206 -19.99 11.82 -15.83
N THR A 207 -19.05 12.13 -16.70
CA THR A 207 -19.37 12.20 -18.11
C THR A 207 -19.93 10.85 -18.53
N GLY A 208 -21.24 10.76 -18.77
CA GLY A 208 -21.77 9.99 -19.90
C GLY A 208 -21.31 10.64 -21.21
N GLY A 209 -20.05 11.06 -21.24
CA GLY A 209 -19.36 11.67 -22.36
C GLY A 209 -18.54 10.57 -22.99
N ASP A 210 -18.43 10.67 -24.31
CA ASP A 210 -17.89 9.66 -25.20
C ASP A 210 -16.73 8.85 -24.61
N PRO A 211 -16.65 7.55 -24.92
CA PRO A 211 -15.48 6.75 -24.59
C PRO A 211 -14.24 7.58 -24.92
N ARG A 212 -13.42 7.87 -23.91
CA ARG A 212 -12.06 8.30 -24.20
C ARG A 212 -11.43 7.08 -24.86
N GLN A 213 -11.41 7.08 -26.19
CA GLN A 213 -10.69 6.09 -26.98
C GLN A 213 -9.22 6.19 -26.58
N TRP A 214 -8.81 5.40 -25.61
CA TRP A 214 -7.39 5.17 -25.41
C TRP A 214 -6.91 4.22 -26.49
N ARG A 215 -5.63 4.39 -26.79
CA ARG A 215 -4.90 3.80 -27.90
C ARG A 215 -4.88 2.28 -27.81
N THR A 216 -4.37 1.67 -28.88
CA THR A 216 -4.27 0.22 -29.07
C THR A 216 -3.31 -0.47 -28.09
N GLU A 217 -2.49 0.24 -27.30
CA GLU A 217 -1.45 -0.35 -26.42
C GLU A 217 -1.22 0.51 -25.15
N VAL A 218 -1.20 -0.12 -23.96
CA VAL A 218 -0.88 0.48 -22.64
C VAL A 218 0.44 -0.11 -22.11
N GLN A 219 1.34 0.73 -21.57
CA GLN A 219 2.67 0.34 -21.09
C GLN A 219 2.79 0.25 -19.56
N GLU A 220 3.83 -0.43 -19.07
CA GLU A 220 4.16 -0.49 -17.63
C GLU A 220 4.30 0.91 -17.02
N GLY A 221 3.61 1.16 -15.91
CA GLY A 221 3.69 2.43 -15.18
C GLY A 221 2.88 3.56 -15.81
N GLU A 222 2.13 3.30 -16.88
CA GLU A 222 1.26 4.29 -17.49
C GLU A 222 0.13 4.69 -16.53
N VAL A 223 -0.10 6.00 -16.43
CA VAL A 223 -1.03 6.62 -15.48
C VAL A 223 -2.24 7.17 -16.22
N ILE A 224 -3.43 6.68 -15.86
CA ILE A 224 -4.68 7.12 -16.45
C ILE A 224 -5.50 7.89 -15.40
N PRO A 225 -5.72 9.21 -15.58
CA PRO A 225 -6.57 9.98 -14.68
C PRO A 225 -8.05 9.67 -14.91
N ILE A 226 -8.76 9.42 -13.81
CA ILE A 226 -10.19 9.16 -13.74
C ILE A 226 -10.85 10.37 -13.08
N PRO A 227 -11.86 10.99 -13.73
CA PRO A 227 -12.54 12.16 -13.18
C PRO A 227 -13.24 11.86 -11.86
N ARG A 228 -13.16 12.80 -10.92
CA ARG A 228 -14.01 12.82 -9.73
C ARG A 228 -15.49 12.67 -10.09
N GLY A 229 -16.23 11.97 -9.23
CA GLY A 229 -17.64 11.62 -9.44
C GLY A 229 -17.84 10.29 -10.18
N THR A 230 -16.77 9.69 -10.72
CA THR A 230 -16.77 8.33 -11.27
C THR A 230 -16.82 7.32 -10.14
N SER A 231 -17.76 6.37 -10.21
CA SER A 231 -17.87 5.28 -9.20
C SER A 231 -17.43 3.93 -9.75
N LYS A 232 -17.43 3.77 -11.07
CA LYS A 232 -16.99 2.57 -11.78
C LYS A 232 -16.25 2.94 -13.04
N VAL A 233 -15.20 2.17 -13.33
CA VAL A 233 -14.44 2.24 -14.58
C VAL A 233 -14.52 0.87 -15.25
N HIS A 234 -15.11 0.80 -16.44
CA HIS A 234 -15.08 -0.41 -17.26
C HIS A 234 -13.80 -0.40 -18.08
N VAL A 235 -13.01 -1.46 -18.03
CA VAL A 235 -11.75 -1.64 -18.75
C VAL A 235 -11.97 -2.71 -19.81
N GLU A 236 -12.09 -2.30 -21.06
CA GLU A 236 -12.10 -3.21 -22.21
C GLU A 236 -10.65 -3.52 -22.61
N TYR A 237 -10.28 -4.80 -22.74
CA TYR A 237 -8.88 -5.17 -22.99
C TYR A 237 -8.69 -6.59 -23.54
N SER A 238 -7.47 -6.86 -24.01
CA SER A 238 -6.90 -8.19 -24.23
C SER A 238 -5.42 -8.20 -23.85
N CYS A 239 -4.93 -9.28 -23.25
CA CYS A 239 -3.52 -9.44 -22.85
C CYS A 239 -3.14 -10.91 -22.70
N ALA A 240 -1.86 -11.23 -22.90
CA ALA A 240 -1.35 -12.61 -22.81
C ALA A 240 -1.03 -13.07 -21.38
N SER A 241 -0.99 -12.15 -20.41
CA SER A 241 -0.71 -12.45 -19.01
C SER A 241 -1.47 -11.49 -18.10
N SER A 242 -1.61 -11.85 -16.82
CA SER A 242 -2.38 -11.06 -15.85
C SER A 242 -1.73 -9.69 -15.63
N VAL A 243 -2.54 -8.65 -15.49
CA VAL A 243 -2.05 -7.28 -15.25
C VAL A 243 -2.62 -6.74 -13.95
N SER A 244 -1.75 -6.34 -13.02
CA SER A 244 -2.18 -5.62 -11.82
C SER A 244 -2.42 -4.16 -12.16
N VAL A 245 -3.52 -3.58 -11.68
CA VAL A 245 -3.85 -2.16 -11.88
C VAL A 245 -3.97 -1.52 -10.51
N PHE A 246 -3.17 -0.51 -10.21
CA PHE A 246 -3.28 0.24 -8.97
C PHE A 246 -4.33 1.34 -9.12
N ILE A 247 -5.28 1.42 -8.19
CA ILE A 247 -6.22 2.55 -8.09
C ILE A 247 -5.72 3.49 -6.98
N GLN A 248 -5.25 4.67 -7.39
CA GLN A 248 -4.79 5.71 -6.49
C GLN A 248 -5.84 6.82 -6.39
N ALA A 249 -6.45 6.99 -5.22
CA ALA A 249 -7.24 8.18 -4.92
C ALA A 249 -6.33 9.38 -4.60
N ILE A 250 -6.72 10.56 -5.07
CA ILE A 250 -6.02 11.83 -4.98
C ILE A 250 -7.00 12.82 -4.37
N SER A 251 -6.57 13.45 -3.29
CA SER A 251 -7.27 14.54 -2.62
C SER A 251 -6.93 15.88 -3.24
#